data_AF-A0A533ZT29-F1
#
_entry.id   AF-A0A533ZT29-F1
#
_cell.length_a   1.000
_cell.length_b   1.000
_cell.length_c   1.000
_cell.angle_alpha   90.00
_cell.angle_beta   90.00
_cell.angle_gamma   90.00
#
_symmetry.space_group_name_H-M   'P 1'
#
loop_
_entity.id
_entity.type
_entity.pdbx_description
1 polymer ?
#
loop_
_entity_poly.entity_id
_entity_poly.type
_entity_poly.pdbx_seq_one_letter_code
_entity_poly.pdbx_strand_id
1 'polypeptide(L)'
;PQSPTFAKMLMDIPLLPDLVAHHIFYNRDKSKAYITALGKSVLHVLDLKRFPYRMKAVEVQDCKVLEDVVFSDDNRTWYLTCMGSDNVIMGDATIDKPFKTISAPLPGSPFISHPHGISIHNGIDRVLITSTVRPADLGEPGETVTVLEASSGKVVSTHKVSLKPSPSKAAPVEVMFSHRADPPIAHITNMLEGTLWMAAWDAKSKNFSFAQVDDYGPRGHGVPLEMLYNRKGDRLYVTTAKPGHVNVYDNSDPQHPKFLTAIPAAAGAHHLVLSSDERYLFVQNSLLNLPGMSDGSITVIDVAKGEQIASVDTLKNQGFNPNCIVLLPENP
;
A
#
# COMPACT_ATOMS: atom_id res chain seq x y z
N PRO A 1 -21.87 -3.90 -11.44
CA PRO A 1 -23.18 -3.56 -10.81
C PRO A 1 -24.37 -4.46 -11.21
N GLN A 2 -24.42 -5.00 -12.43
CA GLN A 2 -25.58 -5.76 -12.93
C GLN A 2 -25.75 -7.18 -12.35
N SER A 3 -24.83 -7.65 -11.49
CA SER A 3 -24.96 -8.96 -10.86
C SER A 3 -26.16 -9.00 -9.90
N PRO A 4 -26.96 -10.09 -9.87
CA PRO A 4 -28.05 -10.28 -8.89
C PRO A 4 -27.60 -10.24 -7.42
N THR A 5 -26.29 -10.42 -7.19
CA THR A 5 -25.65 -10.38 -5.88
C THR A 5 -24.68 -9.22 -5.71
N PHE A 6 -24.70 -8.24 -6.61
CA PHE A 6 -23.95 -7.01 -6.42
C PHE A 6 -24.30 -6.36 -5.07
N ALA A 7 -23.28 -5.88 -4.35
CA ALA A 7 -23.42 -5.31 -3.01
C ALA A 7 -24.08 -6.24 -1.96
N LYS A 8 -23.93 -7.56 -2.09
CA LYS A 8 -24.31 -8.52 -1.05
C LYS A 8 -23.07 -9.15 -0.42
N MET A 9 -23.11 -9.33 0.90
CA MET A 9 -22.12 -10.17 1.59
C MET A 9 -22.43 -11.62 1.26
N LEU A 10 -21.47 -12.30 0.61
CA LEU A 10 -21.60 -13.71 0.21
C LEU A 10 -20.98 -14.66 1.22
N MET A 11 -19.98 -14.18 1.96
CA MET A 11 -19.28 -14.91 2.99
C MET A 11 -18.77 -13.91 4.02
N ASP A 12 -18.83 -14.30 5.28
CA ASP A 12 -18.22 -13.61 6.41
C ASP A 12 -17.28 -14.60 7.12
N ILE A 13 -16.05 -14.18 7.38
CA ILE A 13 -15.05 -14.96 8.10
C ILE A 13 -14.76 -14.20 9.39
N PRO A 14 -15.36 -14.62 10.51
CA PRO A 14 -15.20 -13.90 11.76
C PRO A 14 -13.74 -13.94 12.22
N LEU A 15 -13.26 -12.78 12.66
CA LEU A 15 -11.96 -12.64 13.32
C LEU A 15 -12.13 -12.63 14.84
N LEU A 16 -11.03 -12.82 15.57
CA LEU A 16 -11.06 -12.65 17.02
C LEU A 16 -11.42 -11.18 17.36
N PRO A 17 -12.23 -10.93 18.40
CA PRO A 17 -12.72 -9.57 18.71
C PRO A 17 -11.62 -8.55 19.02
N ASP A 18 -10.45 -9.02 19.46
CA ASP A 18 -9.29 -8.22 19.81
C ASP A 18 -8.25 -8.16 18.67
N LEU A 19 -8.59 -8.67 17.48
CA LEU A 19 -7.79 -8.55 16.27
C LEU A 19 -8.29 -7.38 15.42
N VAL A 20 -7.49 -6.32 15.35
CA VAL A 20 -7.72 -5.21 14.42
C VAL A 20 -7.01 -5.55 13.11
N ALA A 21 -7.66 -6.32 12.25
CA ALA A 21 -7.13 -6.62 10.91
C ALA A 21 -7.03 -5.34 10.08
N HIS A 22 -5.96 -5.23 9.30
CA HIS A 22 -5.64 -4.01 8.57
C HIS A 22 -5.60 -4.22 7.05
N HIS A 23 -4.52 -4.81 6.54
CA HIS A 23 -4.33 -5.07 5.11
C HIS A 23 -4.42 -6.55 4.76
N ILE A 24 -4.65 -6.83 3.48
CA ILE A 24 -4.68 -8.18 2.90
C ILE A 24 -3.75 -8.21 1.69
N PHE A 25 -2.77 -9.10 1.68
CA PHE A 25 -1.84 -9.29 0.56
C PHE A 25 -1.86 -10.72 0.06
N TYR A 26 -1.88 -10.91 -1.25
CA TYR A 26 -1.69 -12.25 -1.84
C TYR A 26 -0.21 -12.53 -2.04
N ASN A 27 0.19 -13.78 -1.79
CA ASN A 27 1.47 -14.25 -2.31
C ASN A 27 1.43 -14.33 -3.85
N ARG A 28 2.58 -14.50 -4.51
CA ARG A 28 2.70 -14.33 -5.97
C ARG A 28 1.81 -15.28 -6.76
N ASP A 29 1.67 -16.52 -6.31
CA ASP A 29 0.80 -17.52 -6.95
C ASP A 29 -0.66 -17.45 -6.50
N LYS A 30 -1.00 -16.48 -5.64
CA LYS A 30 -2.34 -16.24 -5.09
C LYS A 30 -2.98 -17.44 -4.39
N SER A 31 -2.16 -18.38 -3.92
CA SER A 31 -2.64 -19.53 -3.16
C SER A 31 -2.85 -19.23 -1.68
N LYS A 32 -2.32 -18.11 -1.19
CA LYS A 32 -2.44 -17.65 0.19
C LYS A 32 -2.76 -16.17 0.23
N ALA A 33 -3.57 -15.75 1.21
CA ALA A 33 -3.72 -14.35 1.59
C ALA A 33 -3.11 -14.13 2.98
N TYR A 34 -2.35 -13.06 3.14
CA TYR A 34 -1.70 -12.64 4.38
C TYR A 34 -2.43 -11.42 4.90
N ILE A 35 -2.89 -11.48 6.15
CA ILE A 35 -3.73 -10.46 6.77
C ILE A 35 -2.96 -9.87 7.94
N THR A 36 -2.62 -8.59 7.83
CA THR A 36 -1.88 -7.83 8.85
C THR A 36 -2.81 -7.30 9.94
N ALA A 37 -2.24 -6.88 11.07
CA ALA A 37 -2.99 -6.43 12.23
C ALA A 37 -2.25 -5.34 13.02
N LEU A 38 -2.98 -4.28 13.38
CA LEU A 38 -2.41 -3.14 14.11
C LEU A 38 -2.24 -3.41 15.62
N GLY A 39 -3.10 -4.23 16.20
CA GLY A 39 -3.19 -4.40 17.66
C GLY A 39 -2.40 -5.57 18.25
N LYS A 40 -1.81 -6.43 17.41
CA LYS A 40 -1.19 -7.70 17.85
C LYS A 40 -0.03 -8.10 16.96
N SER A 41 1.00 -8.71 17.55
CA SER A 41 2.16 -9.28 16.87
C SER A 41 1.86 -10.63 16.19
N VAL A 42 0.79 -10.67 15.38
CA VAL A 42 0.31 -11.87 14.69
C VAL A 42 -0.08 -11.56 13.26
N LEU A 43 0.53 -12.28 12.32
CA LEU A 43 0.17 -12.30 10.91
C LEU A 43 -0.76 -13.47 10.67
N HIS A 44 -1.90 -13.26 10.02
CA HIS A 44 -2.78 -14.38 9.66
C HIS A 44 -2.55 -14.79 8.21
N VAL A 45 -2.57 -16.10 7.95
CA VAL A 45 -2.44 -16.66 6.61
C VAL A 45 -3.67 -17.50 6.30
N LEU A 46 -4.39 -17.09 5.26
CA LEU A 46 -5.56 -17.75 4.73
C LEU A 46 -5.14 -18.64 3.55
N ASP A 47 -5.41 -19.95 3.65
CA ASP A 47 -5.27 -20.91 2.54
C ASP A 47 -6.45 -20.73 1.58
N LEU A 48 -6.14 -20.31 0.35
CA LEU A 48 -7.13 -20.05 -0.69
C LEU A 48 -7.40 -21.29 -1.56
N LYS A 49 -6.54 -22.32 -1.49
CA LYS A 49 -6.69 -23.56 -2.27
C LYS A 49 -7.75 -24.51 -1.69
N ARG A 50 -8.27 -24.22 -0.50
CA ARG A 50 -9.26 -25.06 0.19
C ARG A 50 -10.50 -24.25 0.52
N PHE A 51 -11.67 -24.73 0.10
CA PHE A 51 -12.96 -24.17 0.51
C PHE A 51 -13.67 -25.08 1.55
N PRO A 52 -14.26 -24.53 2.63
CA PRO A 52 -14.14 -23.14 3.06
C PRO A 52 -12.70 -22.80 3.43
N TYR A 53 -12.31 -21.53 3.31
CA TYR A 53 -10.94 -21.09 3.56
C TYR A 53 -10.49 -21.41 4.99
N ARG A 54 -9.18 -21.64 5.17
CA ARG A 54 -8.58 -21.96 6.48
C ARG A 54 -7.57 -20.91 6.84
N MET A 55 -7.75 -20.28 8.00
CA MET A 55 -6.84 -19.27 8.52
C MET A 55 -5.94 -19.90 9.59
N LYS A 56 -4.65 -19.59 9.55
CA LYS A 56 -3.71 -19.87 10.63
C LYS A 56 -3.06 -18.58 11.13
N ALA A 57 -2.73 -18.55 12.41
CA ALA A 57 -1.93 -17.50 13.01
C ALA A 57 -0.44 -17.82 12.85
N VAL A 58 0.35 -16.80 12.52
CA VAL A 58 1.81 -16.82 12.45
C VAL A 58 2.31 -15.74 13.41
N GLU A 59 3.01 -16.15 14.46
CA GLU A 59 3.62 -15.22 15.39
C GLU A 59 4.75 -14.45 14.72
N VAL A 60 4.76 -13.13 14.91
CA VAL A 60 5.82 -12.22 14.45
C VAL A 60 6.22 -11.33 15.62
N GLN A 61 6.79 -11.95 16.66
CA GLN A 61 6.97 -11.35 18.00
C GLN A 61 7.70 -9.99 18.00
N ASP A 62 8.65 -9.80 17.08
CA ASP A 62 9.42 -8.56 16.96
C ASP A 62 8.66 -7.43 16.23
N CYS A 63 7.49 -7.72 15.66
CA CYS A 63 6.67 -6.79 14.90
C CYS A 63 5.54 -6.22 15.77
N LYS A 64 5.58 -4.91 16.03
CA LYS A 64 4.45 -4.19 16.62
C LYS A 64 3.78 -3.37 15.53
N VAL A 65 2.46 -3.47 15.43
CA VAL A 65 1.66 -2.81 14.37
C VAL A 65 2.12 -3.28 12.98
N LEU A 66 1.53 -4.37 12.52
CA LEU A 66 1.83 -4.95 11.21
C LEU A 66 1.09 -4.14 10.13
N GLU A 67 1.81 -3.63 9.13
CA GLU A 67 1.18 -2.91 8.01
C GLU A 67 1.19 -3.68 6.71
N ASP A 68 2.30 -3.60 5.97
CA ASP A 68 2.35 -4.05 4.59
C ASP A 68 3.20 -5.27 4.40
N VAL A 69 2.80 -6.11 3.43
CA VAL A 69 3.55 -7.30 3.03
C VAL A 69 3.87 -7.26 1.55
N VAL A 70 5.15 -7.44 1.20
CA VAL A 70 5.58 -7.67 -0.18
C VAL A 70 6.33 -9.00 -0.31
N PHE A 71 6.23 -9.64 -1.47
CA PHE A 71 6.81 -10.96 -1.75
C PHE A 71 7.90 -10.88 -2.80
N SER A 72 8.98 -11.65 -2.64
CA SER A 72 9.98 -11.86 -3.69
C SER A 72 9.35 -12.49 -4.94
N ASP A 73 9.93 -12.20 -6.10
CA ASP A 73 9.44 -12.72 -7.39
C ASP A 73 9.40 -14.25 -7.47
N ASP A 74 10.31 -14.94 -6.76
CA ASP A 74 10.34 -16.41 -6.67
C ASP A 74 9.33 -16.98 -5.65
N ASN A 75 8.52 -16.12 -5.02
CA ASN A 75 7.50 -16.47 -4.03
C ASN A 75 8.06 -17.19 -2.78
N ARG A 76 9.33 -16.99 -2.43
CA ARG A 76 9.98 -17.66 -1.28
C ARG A 76 10.13 -16.79 -0.05
N THR A 77 10.23 -15.47 -0.21
CA THR A 77 10.44 -14.54 0.89
C THR A 77 9.34 -13.50 0.91
N TRP A 78 8.78 -13.24 2.09
CA TRP A 78 7.95 -12.08 2.35
C TRP A 78 8.68 -11.09 3.26
N TYR A 79 8.35 -9.82 3.10
CA TYR A 79 8.83 -8.70 3.92
C TYR A 79 7.62 -8.01 4.51
N LEU A 80 7.66 -7.74 5.81
CA LEU A 80 6.57 -7.15 6.57
C LEU A 80 7.04 -5.89 7.29
N THR A 81 6.37 -4.77 7.07
CA THR A 81 6.64 -3.52 7.79
C THR A 81 5.94 -3.51 9.15
N CYS A 82 6.66 -3.00 10.15
CA CYS A 82 6.23 -3.00 11.55
C CYS A 82 6.37 -1.59 12.14
N MET A 83 5.33 -0.78 11.98
CA MET A 83 5.35 0.65 12.32
C MET A 83 5.71 0.91 13.79
N GLY A 84 5.18 0.10 14.70
CA GLY A 84 5.29 0.31 16.15
C GLY A 84 6.58 -0.21 16.77
N SER A 85 7.42 -0.90 15.99
CA SER A 85 8.71 -1.46 16.43
C SER A 85 9.90 -1.00 15.59
N ASP A 86 9.68 -0.07 14.65
CA ASP A 86 10.71 0.54 13.80
C ASP A 86 11.60 -0.51 13.11
N ASN A 87 10.96 -1.58 12.61
CA ASN A 87 11.66 -2.69 11.98
C ASN A 87 10.88 -3.30 10.82
N VAL A 88 11.57 -4.17 10.07
CA VAL A 88 10.99 -4.99 9.01
C VAL A 88 11.29 -6.46 9.30
N ILE A 89 10.30 -7.32 9.14
CA ILE A 89 10.46 -8.76 9.29
C ILE A 89 10.61 -9.40 7.90
N MET A 90 11.63 -10.23 7.72
CA MET A 90 11.69 -11.18 6.62
C MET A 90 11.17 -12.54 7.09
N GLY A 91 10.37 -13.18 6.25
CA GLY A 91 9.94 -14.54 6.50
C GLY A 91 9.85 -15.39 5.24
N ASP A 92 9.75 -16.70 5.47
CA ASP A 92 9.65 -17.72 4.46
C ASP A 92 8.18 -17.87 4.05
N ALA A 93 7.88 -17.66 2.77
CA ALA A 93 6.54 -17.75 2.20
C ALA A 93 6.09 -19.19 1.91
N THR A 94 7.02 -20.15 1.91
CA THR A 94 6.70 -21.56 1.70
C THR A 94 6.09 -22.17 2.96
N ILE A 95 6.70 -21.91 4.13
CA ILE A 95 6.26 -22.44 5.43
C ILE A 95 5.53 -21.41 6.31
N ASP A 96 5.48 -20.15 5.88
CA ASP A 96 4.83 -19.03 6.57
C ASP A 96 5.44 -18.76 7.96
N LYS A 97 6.77 -18.58 8.02
CA LYS A 97 7.47 -18.29 9.28
C LYS A 97 8.44 -17.14 9.14
N PRO A 98 8.50 -16.21 10.11
CA PRO A 98 9.57 -15.22 10.15
C PRO A 98 10.93 -15.92 10.34
N PHE A 99 11.98 -15.38 9.74
CA PHE A 99 13.35 -15.85 9.95
C PHE A 99 14.36 -14.75 10.25
N LYS A 100 14.01 -13.47 10.05
CA LYS A 100 14.92 -12.35 10.33
C LYS A 100 14.18 -11.07 10.66
N THR A 101 14.68 -10.36 11.66
CA THR A 101 14.26 -8.99 12.01
C THR A 101 15.34 -8.01 11.53
N ILE A 102 14.93 -6.98 10.81
CA ILE A 102 15.79 -5.93 10.27
C ILE A 102 15.48 -4.63 11.01
N SER A 103 16.47 -4.13 11.74
CA SER A 103 16.39 -2.85 12.44
C SER A 103 17.61 -2.00 12.10
N ALA A 104 17.40 -0.69 12.01
CA ALA A 104 18.46 0.31 11.95
C ALA A 104 17.99 1.54 12.73
N PRO A 105 18.31 1.64 14.04
CA PRO A 105 17.71 2.65 14.89
C PRO A 105 18.30 4.05 14.63
N LEU A 106 17.47 5.07 14.85
CA LEU A 106 17.92 6.46 15.00
C LEU A 106 18.87 6.60 16.20
N PRO A 107 19.77 7.61 16.20
CA PRO A 107 19.93 8.68 15.20
C PRO A 107 20.90 8.33 14.04
N GLY A 108 21.35 7.07 13.93
CA GLY A 108 22.29 6.64 12.89
C GLY A 108 21.72 6.76 11.48
N SER A 109 22.58 6.76 10.47
CA SER A 109 22.17 6.64 9.05
C SER A 109 22.93 5.48 8.39
N PRO A 110 22.25 4.60 7.64
CA PRO A 110 20.81 4.58 7.39
C PRO A 110 19.99 4.16 8.62
N PHE A 111 18.68 4.44 8.60
CA PHE A 111 17.74 4.08 9.68
C PHE A 111 16.39 3.58 9.15
N ILE A 112 15.64 2.90 10.00
CA ILE A 112 14.23 2.55 9.81
C ILE A 112 13.45 3.25 10.93
N SER A 113 12.36 3.93 10.59
CA SER A 113 11.46 4.57 11.55
C SER A 113 10.06 4.59 10.94
N HIS A 114 9.07 4.18 11.73
CA HIS A 114 7.65 4.11 11.35
C HIS A 114 7.43 3.50 9.95
N PRO A 115 8.02 2.32 9.66
CA PRO A 115 7.94 1.72 8.33
C PRO A 115 6.49 1.37 7.98
N HIS A 116 6.02 1.83 6.82
CA HIS A 116 4.63 1.64 6.36
C HIS A 116 4.59 0.95 5.00
N GLY A 117 4.45 1.70 3.90
CA GLY A 117 4.47 1.19 2.54
C GLY A 117 5.78 0.49 2.20
N ILE A 118 5.70 -0.62 1.46
CA ILE A 118 6.85 -1.44 1.08
C ILE A 118 6.75 -1.95 -0.35
N SER A 119 7.85 -1.83 -1.10
CA SER A 119 7.95 -2.35 -2.47
C SER A 119 9.26 -3.07 -2.70
N ILE A 120 9.25 -4.10 -3.55
CA ILE A 120 10.43 -4.87 -3.92
C ILE A 120 10.67 -4.85 -5.42
N HIS A 121 11.94 -4.78 -5.81
CA HIS A 121 12.38 -5.03 -7.17
C HIS A 121 13.57 -6.00 -7.15
N ASN A 122 13.29 -7.29 -7.28
CA ASN A 122 14.32 -8.34 -7.21
C ASN A 122 15.41 -8.18 -8.28
N GLY A 123 15.07 -7.67 -9.47
CA GLY A 123 16.03 -7.47 -10.56
C GLY A 123 17.19 -6.49 -10.26
N ILE A 124 17.03 -5.61 -9.26
CA ILE A 124 18.11 -4.72 -8.78
C ILE A 124 18.48 -5.00 -7.33
N ASP A 125 17.92 -6.07 -6.75
CA ASP A 125 18.10 -6.46 -5.36
C ASP A 125 17.74 -5.35 -4.36
N ARG A 126 16.58 -4.71 -4.52
CA ARG A 126 16.14 -3.59 -3.65
C ARG A 126 14.75 -3.76 -3.08
N VAL A 127 14.61 -3.34 -1.82
CA VAL A 127 13.32 -3.08 -1.16
C VAL A 127 13.30 -1.60 -0.76
N LEU A 128 12.21 -0.90 -1.06
CA LEU A 128 11.95 0.48 -0.62
C LEU A 128 10.88 0.46 0.47
N ILE A 129 11.08 1.24 1.52
CA ILE A 129 10.19 1.32 2.70
C ILE A 129 9.96 2.78 3.05
N THR A 130 8.71 3.23 3.13
CA THR A 130 8.37 4.59 3.54
C THR A 130 8.37 4.75 5.07
N SER A 131 8.57 5.98 5.55
CA SER A 131 8.46 6.36 6.96
C SER A 131 7.28 7.30 7.17
N THR A 132 6.15 6.80 7.69
CA THR A 132 4.89 7.58 7.73
C THR A 132 4.71 8.37 9.02
N VAL A 133 4.20 7.75 10.08
CA VAL A 133 3.81 8.38 11.35
C VAL A 133 3.90 7.37 12.48
N ARG A 134 4.05 7.82 13.71
CA ARG A 134 3.90 6.95 14.87
C ARG A 134 2.46 6.40 14.93
N PRO A 135 2.26 5.08 14.98
CA PRO A 135 0.94 4.48 14.83
C PRO A 135 0.00 4.73 16.02
N ALA A 136 0.53 5.05 17.21
CA ALA A 136 -0.27 5.23 18.42
C ALA A 136 -1.20 6.46 18.37
N ASP A 137 -0.79 7.52 17.67
CA ASP A 137 -1.45 8.83 17.70
C ASP A 137 -1.29 9.65 16.41
N LEU A 138 -0.72 9.07 15.34
CA LEU A 138 -0.35 9.75 14.10
C LEU A 138 0.66 10.90 14.31
N GLY A 139 1.35 10.92 15.45
CA GLY A 139 2.41 11.87 15.77
C GLY A 139 3.72 11.56 15.03
N GLU A 140 4.72 12.44 15.21
CA GLU A 140 6.07 12.26 14.64
C GLU A 140 6.09 11.82 13.15
N PRO A 141 5.46 12.60 12.25
CA PRO A 141 5.48 12.29 10.84
C PRO A 141 6.91 12.25 10.30
N GLY A 142 7.23 11.15 9.63
CA GLY A 142 8.47 10.92 8.92
C GLY A 142 8.56 11.75 7.64
N GLU A 143 9.67 11.58 6.94
CA GLU A 143 9.96 12.29 5.69
C GLU A 143 10.88 11.52 4.74
N THR A 144 11.01 10.21 4.95
CA THR A 144 12.04 9.42 4.31
C THR A 144 11.54 8.12 3.68
N VAL A 145 12.35 7.63 2.74
CA VAL A 145 12.31 6.26 2.22
C VAL A 145 13.63 5.58 2.57
N THR A 146 13.55 4.40 3.17
CA THR A 146 14.71 3.55 3.49
C THR A 146 14.83 2.42 2.47
N VAL A 147 16.07 2.10 2.12
CA VAL A 147 16.43 1.13 1.08
C VAL A 147 17.13 -0.06 1.71
N LEU A 148 16.65 -1.27 1.41
CA LEU A 148 17.31 -2.53 1.77
C LEU A 148 17.85 -3.26 0.53
N GLU A 149 18.88 -4.08 0.72
CA GLU A 149 19.16 -5.21 -0.16
C GLU A 149 18.11 -6.32 0.09
N ALA A 150 17.43 -6.79 -0.95
CA ALA A 150 16.40 -7.82 -0.79
C ALA A 150 17.04 -9.16 -0.36
N SER A 151 18.09 -9.57 -1.05
CA SER A 151 18.79 -10.85 -0.85
C SER A 151 19.34 -11.04 0.56
N SER A 152 19.79 -9.95 1.20
CA SER A 152 20.48 -10.00 2.48
C SER A 152 19.70 -9.36 3.62
N GLY A 153 18.72 -8.50 3.34
CA GLY A 153 18.06 -7.66 4.35
C GLY A 153 18.98 -6.58 4.95
N LYS A 154 20.10 -6.25 4.30
CA LYS A 154 21.00 -5.18 4.74
C LYS A 154 20.38 -3.81 4.46
N VAL A 155 20.37 -2.93 5.45
CA VAL A 155 19.97 -1.52 5.28
C VAL A 155 21.09 -0.77 4.55
N VAL A 156 20.76 -0.14 3.42
CA VAL A 156 21.76 0.47 2.51
C VAL A 156 21.79 1.98 2.64
N SER A 157 20.62 2.63 2.63
CA SER A 157 20.51 4.09 2.60
C SER A 157 19.14 4.55 3.05
N THR A 158 19.05 5.80 3.51
CA THR A 158 17.78 6.47 3.83
C THR A 158 17.77 7.83 3.13
N HIS A 159 16.68 8.13 2.43
CA HIS A 159 16.56 9.30 1.56
C HIS A 159 15.36 10.12 1.94
N LYS A 160 15.51 11.44 1.90
CA LYS A 160 14.42 12.37 2.15
C LYS A 160 13.53 12.53 0.91
N VAL A 161 12.23 12.57 1.13
CA VAL A 161 11.20 12.79 0.10
C VAL A 161 10.39 14.05 0.40
N SER A 162 11.08 15.18 0.55
CA SER A 162 10.49 16.52 0.70
C SER A 162 11.49 17.59 0.28
N LEU A 163 10.98 18.69 -0.24
CA LEU A 163 11.77 19.89 -0.57
C LEU A 163 11.90 20.87 0.62
N LYS A 164 11.15 20.68 1.70
CA LYS A 164 11.21 21.55 2.90
C LYS A 164 12.42 21.19 3.77
N PRO A 165 12.90 22.07 4.67
CA PRO A 165 13.91 21.71 5.67
C PRO A 165 13.45 20.57 6.60
N SER A 166 14.38 19.79 7.14
CA SER A 166 14.07 18.72 8.10
C SER A 166 13.83 19.29 9.51
N PRO A 167 12.85 18.78 10.27
CA PRO A 167 11.84 17.79 9.87
C PRO A 167 10.73 18.43 9.00
N SER A 168 10.52 17.91 7.78
CA SER A 168 9.50 18.43 6.85
C SER A 168 8.08 17.98 7.17
N LYS A 169 7.95 16.83 7.86
CA LYS A 169 6.67 16.20 8.22
C LYS A 169 5.86 15.78 6.99
N ALA A 170 6.52 15.24 5.96
CA ALA A 170 5.88 14.85 4.70
C ALA A 170 4.97 13.62 4.82
N ALA A 171 5.31 12.69 5.72
CA ALA A 171 4.66 11.41 5.94
C ALA A 171 4.43 10.62 4.62
N PRO A 172 5.50 10.11 3.97
CA PRO A 172 5.36 9.17 2.87
C PRO A 172 4.56 7.94 3.31
N VAL A 173 3.57 7.52 2.51
CA VAL A 173 2.65 6.41 2.81
C VAL A 173 3.01 5.20 1.96
N GLU A 174 2.65 5.22 0.68
CA GLU A 174 2.89 4.10 -0.22
C GLU A 174 4.12 4.30 -1.09
N VAL A 175 4.75 3.19 -1.45
CA VAL A 175 5.80 3.14 -2.48
C VAL A 175 5.54 1.98 -3.42
N MET A 176 5.57 2.21 -4.74
CA MET A 176 5.34 1.16 -5.72
C MET A 176 6.22 1.29 -6.97
N PHE A 177 6.99 0.24 -7.26
CA PHE A 177 7.71 0.11 -8.54
C PHE A 177 6.75 0.05 -9.73
N SER A 178 7.02 0.83 -10.77
CA SER A 178 6.32 0.74 -12.05
C SER A 178 6.64 -0.58 -12.75
N HIS A 179 5.61 -1.27 -13.23
CA HIS A 179 5.71 -2.65 -13.73
C HIS A 179 6.71 -2.87 -14.89
N ARG A 180 7.10 -1.83 -15.64
CA ARG A 180 7.89 -1.97 -16.88
C ARG A 180 8.88 -0.84 -17.12
N ALA A 181 9.23 -0.08 -16.08
CA ALA A 181 10.18 1.01 -16.22
C ALA A 181 11.61 0.46 -16.36
N ASP A 182 12.34 0.95 -17.35
CA ASP A 182 13.78 0.74 -17.51
C ASP A 182 14.48 2.09 -17.76
N PRO A 183 15.31 2.60 -16.84
CA PRO A 183 15.67 1.99 -15.55
C PRO A 183 14.46 1.88 -14.59
N PRO A 184 14.50 1.00 -13.57
CA PRO A 184 13.44 0.88 -12.59
C PRO A 184 13.09 2.21 -11.91
N ILE A 185 11.80 2.53 -11.90
CA ILE A 185 11.22 3.70 -11.24
C ILE A 185 10.19 3.24 -10.22
N ALA A 186 10.16 3.84 -9.04
CA ALA A 186 9.05 3.74 -8.09
C ALA A 186 8.39 5.10 -7.86
N HIS A 187 7.11 5.10 -7.55
CA HIS A 187 6.38 6.30 -7.12
C HIS A 187 6.08 6.24 -5.61
N ILE A 188 6.02 7.39 -4.95
CA ILE A 188 5.79 7.55 -3.50
C ILE A 188 4.71 8.60 -3.23
N THR A 189 3.68 8.27 -2.45
CA THR A 189 2.68 9.23 -1.96
C THR A 189 3.14 9.87 -0.66
N ASN A 190 2.99 11.20 -0.52
CA ASN A 190 3.24 11.92 0.73
C ASN A 190 1.94 12.51 1.29
N MET A 191 1.35 11.91 2.32
CA MET A 191 -0.01 12.25 2.72
C MET A 191 -0.14 13.67 3.31
N LEU A 192 0.84 14.13 4.09
CA LEU A 192 0.74 15.42 4.79
C LEU A 192 1.24 16.58 3.92
N GLU A 193 2.15 16.32 2.99
CA GLU A 193 2.60 17.31 2.02
C GLU A 193 1.70 17.42 0.79
N GLY A 194 0.91 16.40 0.48
CA GLY A 194 0.05 16.42 -0.69
C GLY A 194 0.86 16.40 -1.99
N THR A 195 1.88 15.55 -2.06
CA THR A 195 2.76 15.44 -3.23
C THR A 195 2.93 13.99 -3.69
N LEU A 196 3.25 13.80 -4.97
CA LEU A 196 3.72 12.54 -5.53
C LEU A 196 5.22 12.67 -5.85
N TRP A 197 6.00 11.67 -5.46
CA TRP A 197 7.43 11.59 -5.72
C TRP A 197 7.76 10.39 -6.58
N MET A 198 8.91 10.43 -7.24
CA MET A 198 9.51 9.30 -7.92
C MET A 198 10.90 9.00 -7.35
N ALA A 199 11.28 7.72 -7.41
CA ALA A 199 12.61 7.20 -7.12
C ALA A 199 13.14 6.49 -8.36
N ALA A 200 14.19 7.04 -9.00
CA ALA A 200 14.79 6.49 -10.20
C ALA A 200 16.10 5.77 -9.90
N TRP A 201 16.19 4.50 -10.29
CA TRP A 201 17.40 3.69 -10.12
C TRP A 201 18.53 4.11 -11.05
N ASP A 202 19.73 4.29 -10.48
CA ASP A 202 20.98 4.45 -11.21
C ASP A 202 21.83 3.18 -11.05
N ALA A 203 21.98 2.41 -12.13
CA ALA A 203 22.70 1.14 -12.11
C ALA A 203 24.21 1.28 -11.85
N LYS A 204 24.80 2.45 -12.15
CA LYS A 204 26.24 2.69 -12.01
C LYS A 204 26.61 2.91 -10.54
N SER A 205 25.86 3.75 -9.85
CA SER A 205 26.01 4.07 -8.43
C SER A 205 25.31 3.08 -7.50
N LYS A 206 24.40 2.25 -8.03
CA LYS A 206 23.52 1.34 -7.29
C LYS A 206 22.67 2.06 -6.24
N ASN A 207 22.18 3.24 -6.60
CA ASN A 207 21.44 4.14 -5.74
C ASN A 207 20.21 4.71 -6.46
N PHE A 208 19.34 5.40 -5.72
CA PHE A 208 18.17 6.09 -6.26
C PHE A 208 18.38 7.60 -6.27
N SER A 209 17.88 8.26 -7.31
CA SER A 209 17.60 9.69 -7.30
C SER A 209 16.11 9.91 -7.01
N PHE A 210 15.78 10.96 -6.28
CA PHE A 210 14.41 11.27 -5.87
C PHE A 210 13.99 12.63 -6.40
N ALA A 211 12.77 12.72 -6.93
CA ALA A 211 12.19 13.99 -7.37
C ALA A 211 10.68 14.02 -7.10
N GLN A 212 10.18 15.21 -6.75
CA GLN A 212 8.74 15.46 -6.76
C GLN A 212 8.27 15.50 -8.21
N VAL A 213 7.23 14.75 -8.53
CA VAL A 213 6.64 14.67 -9.89
C VAL A 213 5.26 15.31 -9.97
N ASP A 214 4.60 15.52 -8.82
CA ASP A 214 3.33 16.23 -8.78
C ASP A 214 3.07 16.89 -7.42
N ASP A 215 2.22 17.92 -7.43
CA ASP A 215 1.69 18.63 -6.27
C ASP A 215 0.17 18.66 -6.38
N TYR A 216 -0.51 18.03 -5.41
CA TYR A 216 -1.96 17.97 -5.39
C TYR A 216 -2.61 19.24 -4.81
N GLY A 217 -1.85 20.11 -4.15
CA GLY A 217 -2.30 21.35 -3.53
C GLY A 217 -3.09 22.27 -4.47
N PRO A 218 -2.57 22.60 -5.67
CA PRO A 218 -3.30 23.42 -6.65
C PRO A 218 -4.65 22.85 -7.11
N ARG A 219 -4.83 21.52 -7.03
CA ARG A 219 -6.11 20.85 -7.35
C ARG A 219 -7.02 20.70 -6.12
N GLY A 220 -6.52 21.01 -4.92
CA GLY A 220 -7.24 20.81 -3.67
C GLY A 220 -7.45 19.35 -3.31
N HIS A 221 -6.67 18.41 -3.88
CA HIS A 221 -6.79 16.97 -3.64
C HIS A 221 -5.82 16.54 -2.53
N GLY A 222 -6.19 16.76 -1.27
CA GLY A 222 -5.32 16.48 -0.13
C GLY A 222 -5.25 14.99 0.24
N VAL A 223 -4.20 14.64 0.99
CA VAL A 223 -4.01 13.31 1.60
C VAL A 223 -3.91 12.20 0.55
N PRO A 224 -2.88 12.21 -0.32
CA PRO A 224 -2.59 11.08 -1.19
C PRO A 224 -2.16 9.86 -0.38
N LEU A 225 -2.70 8.69 -0.71
CA LEU A 225 -2.49 7.47 0.09
C LEU A 225 -2.02 6.31 -0.79
N GLU A 226 -2.95 5.62 -1.45
CA GLU A 226 -2.67 4.38 -2.20
C GLU A 226 -2.40 4.66 -3.67
N MET A 227 -1.68 3.75 -4.32
CA MET A 227 -1.49 3.79 -5.77
C MET A 227 -1.54 2.41 -6.42
N LEU A 228 -1.93 2.36 -7.69
CA LEU A 228 -1.70 1.17 -8.51
C LEU A 228 -1.43 1.54 -9.96
N TYR A 229 -0.77 0.61 -10.67
CA TYR A 229 -0.68 0.66 -12.12
C TYR A 229 -1.66 -0.31 -12.76
N ASN A 230 -2.11 0.03 -13.97
CA ASN A 230 -2.68 -0.99 -14.84
C ASN A 230 -1.61 -2.03 -15.25
N ARG A 231 -2.04 -3.15 -15.82
CA ARG A 231 -1.22 -4.27 -16.28
C ARG A 231 -0.18 -3.85 -17.31
N LYS A 232 -0.53 -2.88 -18.17
CA LYS A 232 0.40 -2.35 -19.18
C LYS A 232 1.45 -1.43 -18.55
N GLY A 233 1.18 -0.84 -17.41
CA GLY A 233 2.07 0.10 -16.71
C GLY A 233 2.02 1.52 -17.25
N ASP A 234 1.15 1.82 -18.23
CA ASP A 234 1.01 3.14 -18.86
C ASP A 234 -0.08 4.01 -18.20
N ARG A 235 -0.75 3.49 -17.17
CA ARG A 235 -1.65 4.26 -16.31
C ARG A 235 -1.29 4.06 -14.86
N LEU A 236 -1.19 5.17 -14.12
CA LEU A 236 -1.04 5.21 -12.67
C LEU A 236 -2.30 5.85 -12.09
N TYR A 237 -2.85 5.22 -11.06
CA TYR A 237 -4.01 5.70 -10.31
C TYR A 237 -3.57 5.96 -8.88
N VAL A 238 -3.87 7.15 -8.35
CA VAL A 238 -3.50 7.55 -6.98
C VAL A 238 -4.72 8.07 -6.25
N THR A 239 -5.03 7.52 -5.07
CA THR A 239 -6.15 7.99 -4.27
C THR A 239 -5.76 9.18 -3.41
N THR A 240 -6.71 10.10 -3.21
CA THR A 240 -6.62 11.19 -2.24
C THR A 240 -7.86 11.20 -1.36
N ALA A 241 -7.70 11.21 -0.04
CA ALA A 241 -8.83 11.01 0.88
C ALA A 241 -9.67 12.26 1.16
N LYS A 242 -9.13 13.47 0.96
CA LYS A 242 -9.80 14.72 1.38
C LYS A 242 -9.63 15.86 0.36
N PRO A 243 -10.62 16.10 -0.52
CA PRO A 243 -11.79 15.26 -0.80
C PRO A 243 -11.43 13.96 -1.53
N GLY A 244 -12.32 12.97 -1.47
CA GLY A 244 -12.15 11.66 -2.11
C GLY A 244 -12.00 11.74 -3.63
N HIS A 245 -10.85 11.35 -4.17
CA HIS A 245 -10.62 11.26 -5.62
C HIS A 245 -9.70 10.09 -5.98
N VAL A 246 -9.79 9.67 -7.23
CA VAL A 246 -8.73 8.92 -7.93
C VAL A 246 -8.11 9.84 -8.96
N ASN A 247 -6.84 10.19 -8.77
CA ASN A 247 -6.04 10.95 -9.72
C ASN A 247 -5.44 9.97 -10.73
N VAL A 248 -5.67 10.22 -12.02
CA VAL A 248 -5.25 9.34 -13.12
C VAL A 248 -4.14 10.00 -13.90
N TYR A 249 -3.06 9.26 -14.13
CA TYR A 249 -1.87 9.71 -14.84
C TYR A 249 -1.62 8.86 -16.08
N ASP A 250 -1.13 9.50 -17.14
CA ASP A 250 -0.37 8.81 -18.17
C ASP A 250 1.02 8.52 -17.61
N ASN A 251 1.36 7.24 -17.53
CA ASN A 251 2.61 6.73 -17.00
C ASN A 251 3.48 6.11 -18.12
N SER A 252 3.27 6.53 -19.38
CA SER A 252 4.12 6.09 -20.49
C SER A 252 5.59 6.52 -20.34
N ASP A 253 5.83 7.62 -19.62
CA ASP A 253 7.13 8.00 -19.07
C ASP A 253 7.04 8.03 -17.53
N PRO A 254 7.47 6.96 -16.84
CA PRO A 254 7.37 6.88 -15.38
C PRO A 254 8.22 7.91 -14.62
N GLN A 255 9.20 8.58 -15.25
CA GLN A 255 9.93 9.67 -14.60
C GLN A 255 9.14 10.98 -14.61
N HIS A 256 8.18 11.10 -15.52
CA HIS A 256 7.37 12.31 -15.72
C HIS A 256 5.90 11.93 -15.91
N PRO A 257 5.25 11.28 -14.92
CA PRO A 257 3.84 10.92 -15.03
C PRO A 257 2.99 12.16 -15.26
N LYS A 258 2.15 12.13 -16.30
CA LYS A 258 1.34 13.28 -16.69
C LYS A 258 -0.07 13.12 -16.14
N PHE A 259 -0.48 14.02 -15.26
CA PHE A 259 -1.87 14.09 -14.80
C PHE A 259 -2.83 14.22 -16.00
N LEU A 260 -3.84 13.35 -16.04
CA LEU A 260 -4.88 13.34 -17.08
C LEU A 260 -6.19 13.89 -16.55
N THR A 261 -6.67 13.32 -15.45
CA THR A 261 -7.96 13.65 -14.86
C THR A 261 -8.02 13.20 -13.41
N ALA A 262 -9.02 13.68 -12.68
CA ALA A 262 -9.39 13.15 -11.38
C ALA A 262 -10.85 12.69 -11.43
N ILE A 263 -11.08 11.46 -10.98
CA ILE A 263 -12.41 10.85 -10.92
C ILE A 263 -12.89 10.99 -9.46
N PRO A 264 -14.04 11.63 -9.22
CA PRO A 264 -14.60 11.74 -7.87
C PRO A 264 -14.83 10.36 -7.24
N ALA A 265 -14.49 10.27 -5.96
CA ALA A 265 -14.82 9.15 -5.07
C ALA A 265 -15.39 9.70 -3.76
N ALA A 266 -15.86 8.83 -2.87
CA ALA A 266 -16.33 9.29 -1.57
C ALA A 266 -15.17 9.67 -0.63
N ALA A 267 -15.44 10.50 0.38
CA ALA A 267 -14.42 10.94 1.34
C ALA A 267 -13.77 9.75 2.05
N GLY A 268 -12.45 9.81 2.22
CA GLY A 268 -11.68 8.68 2.72
C GLY A 268 -11.23 7.69 1.64
N ALA A 269 -11.35 8.04 0.36
CA ALA A 269 -10.78 7.24 -0.74
C ALA A 269 -9.33 6.85 -0.41
N HIS A 270 -9.12 5.56 -0.23
CA HIS A 270 -7.87 5.00 0.27
C HIS A 270 -7.45 3.83 -0.61
N HIS A 271 -7.76 2.57 -0.26
CA HIS A 271 -7.35 1.45 -1.11
C HIS A 271 -8.16 1.37 -2.40
N LEU A 272 -7.51 0.94 -3.48
CA LEU A 272 -8.14 0.76 -4.78
C LEU A 272 -7.68 -0.54 -5.45
N VAL A 273 -8.53 -1.12 -6.29
CA VAL A 273 -8.21 -2.34 -7.04
C VAL A 273 -8.92 -2.37 -8.40
N LEU A 274 -8.19 -2.73 -9.45
CA LEU A 274 -8.73 -2.94 -10.80
C LEU A 274 -9.34 -4.34 -10.93
N SER A 275 -10.47 -4.45 -11.64
CA SER A 275 -10.98 -5.73 -12.11
C SER A 275 -9.94 -6.46 -12.98
N SER A 276 -10.04 -7.78 -13.09
CA SER A 276 -9.12 -8.59 -13.90
C SER A 276 -9.06 -8.18 -15.38
N ASP A 277 -10.15 -7.63 -15.91
CA ASP A 277 -10.25 -7.06 -17.26
C ASP A 277 -9.99 -5.55 -17.32
N GLU A 278 -9.66 -4.92 -16.19
CA GLU A 278 -9.38 -3.49 -16.01
C GLU A 278 -10.51 -2.54 -16.44
N ARG A 279 -11.73 -3.06 -16.61
CA ARG A 279 -12.90 -2.23 -16.95
C ARG A 279 -13.42 -1.44 -15.76
N TYR A 280 -13.24 -1.97 -14.54
CA TYR A 280 -13.72 -1.34 -13.33
C TYR A 280 -12.60 -1.10 -12.34
N LEU A 281 -12.68 0.04 -11.66
CA LEU A 281 -11.86 0.35 -10.50
C LEU A 281 -12.76 0.44 -9.27
N PHE A 282 -12.40 -0.29 -8.22
CA PHE A 282 -13.09 -0.26 -6.94
C PHE A 282 -12.26 0.53 -5.95
N VAL A 283 -12.87 1.48 -5.24
CA VAL A 283 -12.17 2.37 -4.30
C VAL A 283 -12.85 2.30 -2.94
N GLN A 284 -12.14 1.81 -1.94
CA GLN A 284 -12.58 1.76 -0.56
C GLN A 284 -12.47 3.17 0.06
N ASN A 285 -13.55 3.63 0.71
CA ASN A 285 -13.66 5.02 1.19
C ASN A 285 -13.72 5.09 2.72
N SER A 286 -12.59 4.78 3.37
CA SER A 286 -12.36 5.04 4.79
C SER A 286 -10.87 5.05 5.13
N LEU A 287 -10.42 6.09 5.82
CA LEU A 287 -9.08 6.17 6.38
C LEU A 287 -9.19 6.20 7.90
N LEU A 288 -8.90 5.07 8.56
CA LEU A 288 -8.80 4.94 10.02
C LEU A 288 -10.00 5.51 10.80
N ASN A 289 -11.19 5.55 10.19
CA ASN A 289 -12.39 6.19 10.76
C ASN A 289 -12.21 7.70 11.09
N LEU A 290 -11.27 8.39 10.43
CA LEU A 290 -10.97 9.79 10.70
C LEU A 290 -12.13 10.71 10.28
N PRO A 291 -12.42 11.78 11.06
CA PRO A 291 -13.47 12.74 10.72
C PRO A 291 -13.31 13.35 9.32
N GLY A 292 -14.36 13.24 8.51
CA GLY A 292 -14.36 13.75 7.13
C GLY A 292 -13.54 12.93 6.13
N MET A 293 -13.05 11.74 6.52
CA MET A 293 -12.32 10.79 5.67
C MET A 293 -12.79 9.35 5.92
N SER A 294 -14.07 9.15 6.25
CA SER A 294 -14.63 7.82 6.53
C SER A 294 -16.08 7.70 6.07
N ASP A 295 -16.28 7.66 4.75
CA ASP A 295 -17.62 7.50 4.17
C ASP A 295 -18.20 6.09 4.38
N GLY A 296 -17.36 5.05 4.39
CA GLY A 296 -17.75 3.66 4.62
C GLY A 296 -18.19 2.89 3.37
N SER A 297 -18.29 3.55 2.21
CA SER A 297 -18.65 2.92 0.94
C SER A 297 -17.46 2.35 0.19
N ILE A 298 -17.75 1.56 -0.85
CA ILE A 298 -16.81 1.27 -1.93
C ILE A 298 -17.37 1.90 -3.22
N THR A 299 -16.63 2.84 -3.80
CA THR A 299 -16.97 3.50 -5.06
C THR A 299 -16.61 2.57 -6.22
N VAL A 300 -17.48 2.46 -7.23
CA VAL A 300 -17.23 1.68 -8.46
C VAL A 300 -17.14 2.61 -9.65
N ILE A 301 -15.98 2.64 -10.29
CA ILE A 301 -15.66 3.50 -11.43
C ILE A 301 -15.59 2.65 -12.71
N ASP A 302 -16.21 3.13 -13.78
CA ASP A 302 -15.96 2.65 -15.15
C ASP A 302 -14.70 3.36 -15.67
N VAL A 303 -13.62 2.59 -15.86
CA VAL A 303 -12.30 3.14 -16.20
C VAL A 303 -12.30 3.79 -17.58
N ALA A 304 -13.06 3.24 -18.53
CA ALA A 304 -13.10 3.76 -19.89
C ALA A 304 -13.86 5.10 -19.96
N LYS A 305 -14.92 5.24 -19.16
CA LYS A 305 -15.69 6.49 -19.07
C LYS A 305 -15.05 7.53 -18.16
N GLY A 306 -14.26 7.08 -17.17
CA GLY A 306 -13.74 7.96 -16.13
C GLY A 306 -14.82 8.44 -15.17
N GLU A 307 -15.83 7.61 -14.91
CA GLU A 307 -17.03 7.99 -14.17
C GLU A 307 -17.37 6.97 -13.09
N GLN A 308 -17.86 7.46 -11.95
CA GLN A 308 -18.53 6.60 -10.97
C GLN A 308 -19.84 6.07 -11.56
N ILE A 309 -20.01 4.75 -11.54
CA ILE A 309 -21.21 4.09 -12.06
C ILE A 309 -22.03 3.36 -10.99
N ALA A 310 -21.46 3.15 -9.80
CA ALA A 310 -22.17 2.56 -8.66
C ALA A 310 -21.44 2.84 -7.32
N SER A 311 -22.11 2.46 -6.24
CA SER A 311 -21.53 2.37 -4.89
C SER A 311 -21.91 1.02 -4.26
N VAL A 312 -21.04 0.48 -3.41
CA VAL A 312 -21.34 -0.64 -2.51
C VAL A 312 -21.37 -0.10 -1.08
N ASP A 313 -22.58 -0.01 -0.53
CA ASP A 313 -22.84 0.60 0.79
C ASP A 313 -23.19 -0.44 1.86
N THR A 314 -22.96 -1.73 1.58
CA THR A 314 -23.45 -2.83 2.42
C THR A 314 -22.92 -2.77 3.86
N LEU A 315 -21.62 -2.46 4.04
CA LEU A 315 -21.00 -2.30 5.35
C LEU A 315 -21.41 -0.97 6.00
N LYS A 316 -21.37 0.13 5.22
CA LYS A 316 -21.83 1.46 5.64
C LYS A 316 -23.24 1.43 6.25
N ASN A 317 -24.18 0.77 5.58
CA ASN A 317 -25.57 0.67 6.01
C ASN A 317 -25.75 -0.15 7.30
N GLN A 318 -24.75 -0.93 7.68
CA GLN A 318 -24.70 -1.67 8.95
C GLN A 318 -23.91 -0.92 10.03
N GLY A 319 -23.39 0.28 9.73
CA GLY A 319 -22.56 1.07 10.65
C GLY A 319 -21.08 0.63 10.69
N PHE A 320 -20.63 -0.14 9.71
CA PHE A 320 -19.23 -0.58 9.58
C PHE A 320 -18.50 0.22 8.50
N ASN A 321 -17.17 0.29 8.64
CA ASN A 321 -16.29 0.85 7.62
C ASN A 321 -15.38 -0.25 7.07
N PRO A 322 -15.28 -0.42 5.73
CA PRO A 322 -14.25 -1.25 5.13
C PRO A 322 -12.88 -0.65 5.43
N ASN A 323 -11.90 -1.48 5.80
CA ASN A 323 -10.54 -1.01 6.04
C ASN A 323 -9.62 -1.22 4.82
N CYS A 324 -9.72 -2.36 4.16
CA CYS A 324 -8.94 -2.73 2.97
C CYS A 324 -9.85 -3.40 1.94
N ILE A 325 -9.46 -3.36 0.67
CA ILE A 325 -10.16 -4.06 -0.42
C ILE A 325 -9.16 -4.82 -1.31
N VAL A 326 -9.45 -6.08 -1.57
CA VAL A 326 -8.76 -6.90 -2.57
C VAL A 326 -9.80 -7.69 -3.37
N LEU A 327 -9.48 -8.04 -4.61
CA LEU A 327 -10.32 -8.93 -5.41
C LEU A 327 -9.91 -10.38 -5.18
N LEU A 328 -10.90 -11.23 -4.90
CA LEU A 328 -10.68 -12.66 -4.81
C LEU A 328 -10.08 -13.18 -6.13
N PRO A 329 -9.03 -14.03 -6.09
CA PRO A 329 -8.46 -14.61 -7.30
C PRO A 329 -9.50 -15.45 -8.07
N GLU A 330 -9.49 -15.38 -9.40
CA GLU A 330 -10.39 -16.18 -10.25
C GLU A 330 -10.07 -17.68 -10.18
N ASN A 331 -8.80 -18.03 -9.93
CA ASN A 331 -8.31 -19.41 -9.76
C ASN A 331 -7.37 -19.48 -8.53
N PRO A 332 -7.92 -19.60 -7.31
CA PRO A 332 -7.14 -19.69 -6.07
C PRO A 332 -6.45 -21.05 -5.86
#